data_AF-A0A4S2BKJ3-F1
#
_entry.id   AF-A0A4S2BKJ3-F1
#
_cell.length_a   1.000
_cell.length_b   1.000
_cell.length_c   1.000
_cell.angle_alpha   90.00
_cell.angle_beta   90.00
_cell.angle_gamma   90.00
#
_symmetry.space_group_name_H-M   'P 1'
#
loop_
_entity.id
_entity.type
_entity.pdbx_description
1 polymer ?
#
loop_
_entity_poly.entity_id
_entity_poly.type
_entity_poly.pdbx_seq_one_letter_code
_entity_poly.pdbx_strand_id
1 'polypeptide(L)'
;MNNLTQIKGKDSTLTGLPQKFNLKSQDQHQLSKFEEILFSDSIYYPFSPLRHINEKFVDFITESGKNLIIDFVFAPETSNKILNELIWISKKYLAANKQLIDYDKIKNNWIWILSLSFSYISKSIPFTKEEFLNKIKNN
;
A
#
# COMPACT_ATOMS: atom_id res chain seq x y z
N MET A 1 -29.39 7.76 -49.40
CA MET A 1 -29.96 7.39 -48.07
C MET A 1 -28.84 6.65 -47.34
N ASN A 2 -28.01 7.27 -46.47
CA ASN A 2 -28.28 7.79 -45.09
C ASN A 2 -29.09 6.77 -44.26
N ASN A 3 -28.70 6.29 -43.07
CA ASN A 3 -27.78 6.70 -41.98
C ASN A 3 -27.24 5.43 -41.28
N LEU A 4 -25.98 5.33 -40.83
CA LEU A 4 -25.36 5.91 -39.63
C LEU A 4 -26.12 5.67 -38.30
N THR A 5 -25.66 4.69 -37.53
CA THR A 5 -25.55 4.73 -36.06
C THR A 5 -24.40 3.78 -35.67
N GLN A 6 -23.16 4.27 -35.65
CA GLN A 6 -22.46 4.69 -34.42
C GLN A 6 -22.65 3.72 -33.25
N ILE A 7 -21.85 2.65 -33.22
CA ILE A 7 -21.46 2.02 -31.95
C ILE A 7 -20.36 2.92 -31.38
N LYS A 8 -20.77 3.84 -30.50
CA LYS A 8 -19.88 4.67 -29.70
C LYS A 8 -18.86 3.78 -28.97
N GLY A 9 -17.59 4.08 -29.16
CA GLY A 9 -16.54 3.62 -28.27
C GLY A 9 -16.79 4.09 -26.83
N LYS A 10 -16.34 3.27 -25.89
CA LYS A 10 -15.90 3.72 -24.58
C LYS A 10 -14.76 2.82 -24.14
N ASP A 11 -13.57 3.27 -24.55
CA ASP A 11 -12.36 3.36 -23.75
C ASP A 11 -12.07 2.24 -22.74
N SER A 12 -11.03 1.50 -23.10
CA SER A 12 -10.05 0.93 -22.19
C SER A 12 -9.72 1.88 -21.02
N THR A 13 -9.98 1.46 -19.78
CA THR A 13 -9.15 1.65 -18.57
C THR A 13 -9.91 1.11 -17.34
N LEU A 14 -9.19 0.43 -16.43
CA LEU A 14 -9.64 -0.12 -15.12
C LEU A 14 -10.14 -1.59 -15.05
N THR A 15 -9.89 -2.43 -16.06
CA THR A 15 -10.09 -3.89 -15.92
C THR A 15 -8.92 -4.53 -15.16
N GLY A 16 -8.92 -4.40 -13.84
CA GLY A 16 -7.91 -5.02 -12.98
C GLY A 16 -8.01 -4.65 -11.51
N LEU A 17 -9.19 -4.18 -11.06
CA LEU A 17 -9.43 -3.83 -9.67
C LEU A 17 -9.86 -5.08 -8.90
N PRO A 18 -9.15 -5.48 -7.83
CA PRO A 18 -9.67 -6.51 -6.96
C PRO A 18 -10.95 -6.01 -6.26
N GLN A 19 -11.96 -6.87 -6.17
CA GLN A 19 -13.18 -6.63 -5.39
C GLN A 19 -12.82 -6.22 -3.95
N LYS A 20 -13.54 -5.23 -3.41
CA LYS A 20 -13.44 -4.81 -2.01
C LYS A 20 -13.61 -6.03 -1.11
N PHE A 21 -12.56 -6.39 -0.37
CA PHE A 21 -12.55 -7.64 0.38
C PHE A 21 -13.26 -7.48 1.73
N ASN A 22 -13.99 -8.52 2.15
CA ASN A 22 -14.47 -8.65 3.53
C ASN A 22 -13.26 -8.89 4.46
N LEU A 23 -12.76 -7.80 5.03
CA LEU A 23 -11.74 -7.73 6.06
C LEU A 23 -12.42 -7.61 7.43
N LYS A 24 -11.70 -7.95 8.51
CA LYS A 24 -12.18 -7.66 9.87
C LYS A 24 -12.32 -6.13 10.00
N SER A 25 -13.29 -5.67 10.78
CA SER A 25 -13.54 -4.23 11.00
C SER A 25 -12.29 -3.49 11.49
N GLN A 26 -11.48 -4.16 12.32
CA GLN A 26 -10.19 -3.65 12.80
C GLN A 26 -9.18 -3.42 11.67
N ASP A 27 -9.00 -4.40 10.77
CA ASP A 27 -8.06 -4.26 9.63
C ASP A 27 -8.49 -3.14 8.69
N GLN A 28 -9.79 -3.04 8.42
CA GLN A 28 -10.35 -1.96 7.60
C GLN A 28 -10.09 -0.59 8.22
N HIS A 29 -10.28 -0.46 9.54
CA HIS A 29 -10.01 0.78 10.25
C HIS A 29 -8.51 1.14 10.19
N GLN A 30 -7.63 0.16 10.41
CA GLN A 30 -6.18 0.35 10.36
C GLN A 30 -5.70 0.75 8.95
N LEU A 31 -6.21 0.11 7.90
CA LEU A 31 -5.92 0.47 6.51
C LEU A 31 -6.44 1.86 6.15
N SER A 32 -7.63 2.23 6.63
CA SER A 32 -8.19 3.58 6.43
C SER A 32 -7.34 4.65 7.11
N LYS A 33 -6.89 4.38 8.34
CA LYS A 33 -5.99 5.28 9.06
C LYS A 33 -4.65 5.46 8.35
N PHE A 34 -4.09 4.37 7.81
CA PHE A 34 -2.87 4.47 7.00
C PHE A 34 -3.09 5.31 5.74
N GLU A 35 -4.22 5.12 5.04
CA GLU A 35 -4.58 5.95 3.88
C GLU A 35 -4.68 7.43 4.27
N GLU A 36 -5.34 7.76 5.37
CA GLU A 36 -5.44 9.14 5.86
C GLU A 36 -4.06 9.75 6.14
N ILE A 37 -3.17 9.03 6.83
CA ILE A 37 -1.79 9.47 7.10
C ILE A 37 -1.05 9.76 5.80
N LEU A 38 -1.14 8.84 4.82
CA LEU A 38 -0.44 8.95 3.56
C LEU A 38 -0.91 10.17 2.73
N PHE A 39 -2.22 10.44 2.72
CA PHE A 39 -2.81 11.55 1.97
C PHE A 39 -2.76 12.90 2.70
N SER A 40 -2.56 12.90 4.02
CA SER A 40 -2.43 14.14 4.80
C SER A 40 -1.07 14.82 4.67
N ASP A 41 -0.05 14.10 4.20
CA ASP A 41 1.32 14.60 4.16
C ASP A 41 1.59 15.48 2.93
N SER A 42 2.39 16.53 3.14
CA SER A 42 2.84 17.38 2.05
C SER A 42 4.09 16.79 1.38
N ILE A 43 4.08 16.72 0.05
CA ILE A 43 5.20 16.17 -0.71
C ILE A 43 6.23 17.27 -1.02
N TYR A 44 7.48 17.01 -0.67
CA TYR A 44 8.62 17.88 -0.97
C TYR A 44 9.56 17.23 -1.99
N TYR A 45 10.19 18.04 -2.84
CA TYR A 45 11.11 17.57 -3.87
C TYR A 45 12.58 17.51 -3.38
N PRO A 46 13.37 16.52 -3.82
CA PRO A 46 13.04 15.46 -4.78
C PRO A 46 12.11 14.39 -4.20
N PHE A 47 11.06 14.03 -4.96
CA PHE A 47 10.02 13.10 -4.54
C PHE A 47 10.30 11.67 -5.03
N SER A 48 10.47 10.74 -4.09
CA SER A 48 10.52 9.31 -4.37
C SER A 48 9.26 8.63 -3.82
N PRO A 49 8.25 8.36 -4.66
CA PRO A 49 6.91 8.02 -4.20
C PRO A 49 6.82 6.70 -3.42
N LEU A 50 7.46 5.63 -3.91
CA LEU A 50 7.45 4.34 -3.19
C LEU A 50 8.19 4.45 -1.85
N ARG A 51 9.30 5.19 -1.84
CA ARG A 51 10.04 5.43 -0.61
C ARG A 51 9.20 6.21 0.41
N HIS A 52 8.49 7.24 -0.03
CA HIS A 52 7.60 8.00 0.83
C HIS A 52 6.46 7.13 1.40
N ILE A 53 5.83 6.30 0.58
CA ILE A 53 4.84 5.29 1.04
C ILE A 53 5.44 4.40 2.12
N ASN A 54 6.66 3.90 1.89
CA ASN A 54 7.36 3.02 2.83
C ASN A 54 7.67 3.70 4.16
N GLU A 55 8.17 4.94 4.12
CA GLU A 55 8.47 5.74 5.31
C GLU A 55 7.19 5.98 6.14
N LYS A 56 6.08 6.38 5.50
CA LYS A 56 4.79 6.56 6.19
C LYS A 56 4.22 5.28 6.74
N PHE A 57 4.42 4.17 6.03
CA PHE A 57 3.97 2.88 6.53
C PHE A 57 4.76 2.46 7.78
N VAL A 58 6.07 2.67 7.79
CA VAL A 58 6.90 2.41 8.98
C VAL A 58 6.45 3.26 10.15
N ASP A 59 6.25 4.57 9.94
CA ASP A 59 5.72 5.46 10.98
C ASP A 59 4.40 4.91 11.55
N PHE A 60 3.46 4.59 10.67
CA PHE A 60 2.16 4.02 11.05
C PHE A 60 2.29 2.74 11.89
N ILE A 61 3.06 1.73 11.46
CA ILE A 61 3.16 0.45 12.19
C ILE A 61 3.94 0.57 13.50
N THR A 62 4.83 1.56 13.61
CA THR A 62 5.56 1.83 14.86
C THR A 62 4.67 2.47 15.92
N GLU A 63 3.66 3.24 15.52
CA GLU A 63 2.82 4.02 16.44
C GLU A 63 1.47 3.38 16.74
N SER A 64 0.76 2.88 15.72
CA SER A 64 -0.63 2.41 15.89
C SER A 64 -1.05 1.25 14.99
N GLY A 65 -0.28 0.96 13.95
CA GLY A 65 -0.55 -0.05 12.92
C GLY A 65 -0.07 -1.46 13.25
N LYS A 66 0.49 -1.70 14.44
CA LYS A 66 1.12 -2.98 14.80
C LYS A 66 0.20 -4.19 14.61
N ASN A 67 -1.08 -4.05 14.97
CA ASN A 67 -2.04 -5.15 14.85
C ASN A 67 -2.28 -5.56 13.39
N LEU A 68 -2.26 -4.62 12.45
CA LEU A 68 -2.45 -4.92 11.01
C LEU A 68 -1.36 -5.88 10.50
N ILE A 69 -0.12 -5.71 10.96
CA ILE A 69 0.99 -6.59 10.58
C ILE A 69 0.89 -7.94 11.30
N ILE A 70 0.45 -7.97 12.56
CA ILE A 70 0.19 -9.23 13.29
C ILE A 70 -0.85 -10.04 12.52
N ASP A 71 -1.99 -9.43 12.16
CA ASP A 71 -3.03 -10.08 11.37
C ASP A 71 -2.51 -10.48 9.97
N PHE A 72 -1.69 -9.65 9.32
CA PHE A 72 -1.06 -10.03 8.05
C PHE A 72 -0.17 -11.29 8.17
N VAL A 73 0.58 -11.43 9.26
CA VAL A 73 1.53 -12.54 9.45
C VAL A 73 0.85 -13.81 9.94
N PHE A 74 -0.07 -13.69 10.90
CA PHE A 74 -0.62 -14.82 11.63
C PHE A 74 -2.05 -15.22 11.21
N ALA A 75 -2.72 -14.44 10.36
CA ALA A 75 -4.04 -14.76 9.81
C ALA A 75 -3.98 -14.92 8.28
N PRO A 76 -3.60 -16.12 7.77
CA PRO A 76 -3.46 -16.40 6.34
C PRO A 76 -4.69 -16.06 5.50
N GLU A 77 -5.89 -16.17 6.08
CA GLU A 77 -7.16 -15.88 5.43
C GLU A 77 -7.36 -14.39 5.11
N THR A 78 -6.64 -13.50 5.83
CA THR A 78 -6.70 -12.05 5.64
C THR A 78 -5.44 -11.47 4.99
N SER A 79 -4.30 -12.17 5.00
CA SER A 79 -3.03 -11.64 4.47
C SER A 79 -3.13 -11.13 3.04
N ASN A 80 -3.73 -11.90 2.12
CA ASN A 80 -3.90 -11.48 0.72
C ASN A 80 -4.82 -10.27 0.58
N LYS A 81 -5.83 -10.15 1.44
CA LYS A 81 -6.77 -9.03 1.43
C LYS A 81 -6.09 -7.75 1.90
N ILE A 82 -5.30 -7.83 2.98
CA ILE A 82 -4.49 -6.72 3.50
C ILE A 82 -3.49 -6.26 2.43
N LEU A 83 -2.75 -7.19 1.81
CA LEU A 83 -1.80 -6.87 0.75
C LEU A 83 -2.47 -6.16 -0.43
N ASN A 84 -3.62 -6.67 -0.89
CA ASN A 84 -4.33 -6.06 -2.00
C ASN A 84 -4.82 -4.64 -1.68
N GLU A 85 -5.31 -4.40 -0.46
CA GLU A 85 -5.71 -3.06 -0.03
C GLU A 85 -4.51 -2.11 0.10
N LEU A 86 -3.36 -2.56 0.60
CA LEU A 86 -2.14 -1.75 0.62
C LEU A 86 -1.68 -1.35 -0.79
N ILE A 87 -1.75 -2.29 -1.74
CA ILE A 87 -1.47 -2.02 -3.16
C ILE A 87 -2.50 -1.02 -3.72
N TRP A 88 -3.78 -1.17 -3.36
CA TRP A 88 -4.85 -0.27 -3.78
C TRP A 88 -4.66 1.16 -3.27
N ILE A 89 -4.38 1.33 -1.97
CA ILE A 89 -4.03 2.61 -1.34
C ILE A 89 -2.84 3.25 -2.07
N SER A 90 -1.80 2.46 -2.35
CA SER A 90 -0.61 2.93 -3.07
C SER A 90 -0.96 3.43 -4.47
N LYS A 91 -1.75 2.69 -5.23
CA LYS A 91 -2.18 3.11 -6.58
C LYS A 91 -2.98 4.41 -6.54
N LYS A 92 -3.90 4.56 -5.59
CA LYS A 92 -4.67 5.80 -5.39
C LYS A 92 -3.74 6.98 -5.11
N TYR A 93 -2.79 6.80 -4.19
CA TYR A 93 -1.82 7.84 -3.84
C TYR A 93 -0.90 8.21 -5.00
N LEU A 94 -0.39 7.23 -5.74
CA LEU A 94 0.46 7.45 -6.92
C LEU A 94 -0.28 8.21 -8.02
N ALA A 95 -1.53 7.83 -8.29
CA ALA A 95 -2.38 8.51 -9.28
C ALA A 95 -2.65 9.98 -8.88
N ALA A 96 -2.95 10.24 -7.60
CA ALA A 96 -3.13 11.60 -7.08
C ALA A 96 -1.88 12.48 -7.28
N ASN A 97 -0.69 11.87 -7.24
CA ASN A 97 0.60 12.54 -7.40
C ASN A 97 1.21 12.42 -8.80
N LYS A 98 0.40 12.02 -9.80
CA LYS A 98 0.79 11.89 -11.22
C LYS A 98 2.01 11.00 -11.44
N GLN A 99 2.17 9.97 -10.61
CA GLN A 99 3.24 8.99 -10.72
C GLN A 99 2.73 7.72 -11.38
N LEU A 100 3.45 7.24 -12.40
CA LEU A 100 3.16 5.98 -13.06
C LEU A 100 4.17 4.93 -12.59
N ILE A 101 3.69 3.92 -11.88
CA ILE A 101 4.50 2.82 -11.36
C ILE A 101 3.78 1.50 -11.64
N ASP A 102 4.54 0.54 -12.16
CA ASP A 102 4.01 -0.79 -12.50
C ASP A 102 3.47 -1.52 -11.26
N TYR A 103 2.40 -2.29 -11.48
CA TYR A 103 1.77 -3.08 -10.44
C TYR A 103 2.75 -4.03 -9.75
N ASP A 104 3.58 -4.74 -10.52
CA ASP A 104 4.54 -5.70 -9.97
C ASP A 104 5.60 -5.00 -9.11
N LYS A 105 5.99 -3.78 -9.47
CA LYS A 105 6.91 -2.97 -8.65
C LYS A 105 6.28 -2.56 -7.33
N ILE A 106 5.01 -2.15 -7.33
CA ILE A 106 4.26 -1.83 -6.10
C ILE A 106 4.08 -3.07 -5.23
N LYS A 107 3.70 -4.20 -5.83
CA LYS A 107 3.48 -5.47 -5.14
C LYS A 107 4.77 -5.98 -4.50
N ASN A 108 5.87 -6.01 -5.25
CA ASN A 108 7.17 -6.47 -4.73
C ASN A 108 7.68 -5.55 -3.62
N ASN A 109 7.46 -4.24 -3.74
CA ASN A 109 7.76 -3.28 -2.67
C ASN A 109 7.00 -3.62 -1.38
N TRP A 110 5.69 -3.90 -1.46
CA TRP A 110 4.91 -4.29 -0.28
C TRP A 110 5.34 -5.62 0.33
N ILE A 111 5.60 -6.63 -0.48
CA ILE A 111 6.11 -7.93 -0.01
C ILE A 111 7.41 -7.72 0.77
N TRP A 112 8.32 -6.91 0.24
CA TRP A 112 9.59 -6.58 0.88
C TRP A 112 9.40 -5.83 2.21
N ILE A 113 8.58 -4.78 2.23
CA ILE A 113 8.29 -3.99 3.44
C ILE A 113 7.63 -4.85 4.53
N LEU A 114 6.65 -5.67 4.16
CA LEU A 114 5.96 -6.54 5.11
C LEU A 114 6.91 -7.62 5.67
N SER A 115 7.80 -8.17 4.84
CA SER A 115 8.83 -9.11 5.27
C SER A 115 9.82 -8.48 6.26
N LEU A 116 10.21 -7.22 6.03
CA LEU A 116 11.04 -6.48 6.99
C LEU A 116 10.30 -6.19 8.30
N SER A 117 9.01 -5.85 8.21
CA SER A 117 8.15 -5.57 9.37
C SER A 117 7.95 -6.77 10.29
N PHE A 118 8.06 -7.99 9.76
CA PHE A 118 8.02 -9.19 10.59
C PHE A 118 9.15 -9.19 11.63
N SER A 119 10.37 -8.80 11.26
CA SER A 119 11.51 -8.72 12.17
C SER A 119 11.28 -7.71 13.30
N TYR A 120 10.56 -6.62 13.00
CA TYR A 120 10.16 -5.62 14.00
C TYR A 120 9.16 -6.17 15.02
N ILE A 121 8.25 -7.03 14.60
CA ILE A 121 7.15 -7.51 15.46
C ILE A 121 7.50 -8.78 16.21
N SER A 122 8.33 -9.65 15.64
CA SER A 122 8.66 -10.95 16.23
C SER A 122 9.41 -10.82 17.57
N LYS A 123 9.91 -9.63 17.95
CA LYS A 123 10.72 -9.33 19.15
C LYS A 123 11.99 -10.19 19.31
N SER A 124 12.16 -11.20 18.47
CA SER A 124 13.28 -12.14 18.44
C SER A 124 14.54 -11.51 17.86
N ILE A 125 14.40 -10.37 17.18
CA ILE A 125 15.50 -9.52 16.73
C ILE A 125 15.18 -8.11 17.27
N PRO A 126 16.05 -7.48 18.07
CA PRO A 126 15.88 -6.09 18.45
C PRO A 126 16.03 -5.24 17.18
N PHE A 127 14.90 -4.86 16.59
CA PHE A 127 14.87 -4.10 15.36
C PHE A 127 14.30 -2.72 15.67
N THR A 128 15.09 -1.68 15.43
CA THR A 128 14.70 -0.29 15.69
C THR A 128 14.03 0.33 14.45
N LYS A 129 13.21 1.36 14.67
CA LYS A 129 12.61 2.17 13.58
C LYS A 129 13.70 2.72 12.64
N GLU A 130 14.82 3.16 13.20
CA GLU A 130 15.94 3.74 12.45
C GLU A 130 16.62 2.71 11.55
N GLU A 131 16.84 1.48 12.02
CA GLU A 131 17.37 0.38 11.19
C GLU A 131 16.42 0.03 10.04
N PHE A 132 15.10 0.08 10.28
CA PHE A 132 14.11 -0.10 9.22
C PHE A 132 14.27 0.98 8.16
N LEU A 133 14.22 2.25 8.57
CA LEU A 133 14.29 3.39 7.66
C LEU A 133 15.60 3.39 6.87
N ASN A 134 16.71 2.97 7.47
CA ASN A 134 17.99 2.83 6.76
C ASN A 134 17.96 1.75 5.68
N LYS A 135 17.26 0.62 5.90
CA LYS A 135 17.07 -0.39 4.84
C LYS A 135 16.19 0.14 3.70
N ILE A 136 15.16 0.93 4.00
CA ILE A 136 14.31 1.59 3.00
C ILE A 136 15.09 2.59 2.15
N LYS A 137 16.03 3.32 2.75
CA LYS A 137 16.84 4.32 2.04
C LYS A 137 17.81 3.73 1.02
N ASN A 138 18.23 2.48 1.23
CA ASN A 138 19.29 1.82 0.46
C ASN A 138 18.76 0.87 -0.63
N ASN A 139 17.44 0.88 -0.89
CA ASN A 139 16.75 0.04 -1.87
C ASN A 139 16.04 0.91 -2.91
#